data_AF-A0A6C0K5H2-F1
#
_entry.id   AF-A0A6C0K5H2-F1
#
_cell.length_a   1.000
_cell.length_b   1.000
_cell.length_c   1.000
_cell.angle_alpha   90.00
_cell.angle_beta   90.00
_cell.angle_gamma   90.00
#
_symmetry.space_group_name_H-M   'P 1'
#
loop_
_entity.id
_entity.type
_entity.pdbx_description
1 polymer ?
#
loop_
_entity_poly.entity_id
_entity_poly.type
_entity_poly.pdbx_seq_one_letter_code
_entity_poly.pdbx_strand_id
1 'polypeptide(L)'
;MEQSQQAQQARRQFFSERNEQMLYGILSKNYQQRLGTLNDKQMEHLGGALEFFMSDVYEKSPYQPLPTLNKQVLTLTANEFNAYIQRQSSLVNATPQMFMETSNRYEQLQNERQRTLEAPRPSIPDYVQPIIIKEDDSISAMTLYEEAKKRRDAEMNQQANAELIKRSASSSSPIYTEQQSQIVQRPDPKALFDSPLDLVVAGSPAFGRGDVNPTIARAPSGSLSPPGARGSLQQDVLIKQQDIQTYKETEYNLSVYSADRLWELNTSENRFNFSVNLYSGNPTNGVSIMPKATARFRNIVKIEFVKAVMPIENTDLIITKTNSSTYSTAFDKNIFGYPFVTLTVDELDNNNFGTNDKMDNAFAILQYDANWTDNTGSMGFTSYIPKHMKCQRVYSPTPLASLSKLTVRLQQPNGNLISSVPDTLDIAGAYIGVNVPASVTANNSIYVTSGEYIFINTSKWFSVYQIAAGDRIQIRNLSAFTSPTVAQTDFLNYLQDSSGLMVVAVGNTSTLSSLADGVNVAGYANYIIVRNRFNDPTTGSVYLRPFGGAANNNALATSLVTNVFTTGKLINLSHQTQLIFRVITRDYDSTSLLRPDNL
;
A
#
# COMPACT_ATOMS: atom_id res chain seq x y z
N MET A 1 -18.96 38.08 -38.94
CA MET A 1 -20.15 38.40 -38.12
C MET A 1 -21.35 37.52 -38.46
N GLU A 2 -21.68 37.28 -39.74
CA GLU A 2 -22.80 36.40 -40.14
C GLU A 2 -22.73 34.95 -39.60
N GLN A 3 -21.54 34.34 -39.57
CA GLN A 3 -21.38 32.97 -39.04
C GLN A 3 -21.70 32.84 -37.54
N SER A 4 -21.53 33.92 -36.75
CA SER A 4 -21.87 33.89 -35.31
C SER A 4 -23.38 33.98 -35.07
N GLN A 5 -24.12 34.68 -35.95
CA GLN A 5 -25.57 34.82 -35.84
C GLN A 5 -26.28 33.53 -36.27
N GLN A 6 -25.78 32.86 -37.31
CA GLN A 6 -26.30 31.54 -37.74
C GLN A 6 -26.08 30.45 -36.67
N ALA A 7 -24.92 30.43 -36.01
CA ALA A 7 -24.65 29.47 -34.93
C ALA A 7 -25.57 29.68 -33.71
N GLN A 8 -25.87 30.93 -33.35
CA GLN A 8 -26.81 31.26 -32.28
C GLN A 8 -28.26 30.90 -32.64
N GLN A 9 -28.65 31.06 -33.91
CA GLN A 9 -29.98 30.65 -34.39
C GLN A 9 -30.13 29.13 -34.42
N ALA A 10 -29.10 28.40 -34.88
CA ALA A 10 -29.07 26.94 -34.86
C ALA A 10 -29.15 26.38 -33.43
N ARG A 11 -28.45 27.01 -32.47
CA ARG A 11 -28.55 26.67 -31.04
C ARG A 11 -29.97 26.78 -30.52
N ARG A 12 -30.65 27.91 -30.79
CA ARG A 12 -32.03 28.15 -30.33
C ARG A 12 -33.03 27.16 -30.92
N GLN A 13 -32.80 26.72 -32.15
CA GLN A 13 -33.66 25.72 -32.80
C GLN A 13 -33.40 24.32 -32.28
N PHE A 14 -32.14 23.96 -32.05
CA PHE A 14 -31.75 22.63 -31.60
C PHE A 14 -32.20 22.34 -30.16
N PHE A 15 -32.00 23.28 -29.23
CA PHE A 15 -32.48 23.17 -27.83
C PHE A 15 -33.90 23.70 -27.64
N SER A 16 -34.71 23.78 -28.70
CA SER A 16 -36.12 24.15 -28.54
C SER A 16 -36.90 22.98 -27.95
N GLU A 17 -37.82 23.27 -27.04
CA GLU A 17 -38.73 22.29 -26.43
C GLU A 17 -39.49 21.50 -27.51
N ARG A 18 -39.83 22.15 -28.63
CA ARG A 18 -40.46 21.51 -29.79
C ARG A 18 -39.56 20.46 -30.46
N ASN A 19 -38.26 20.72 -30.59
CA ASN A 19 -37.31 19.77 -31.17
C ASN A 19 -37.07 18.61 -30.21
N GLU A 20 -36.90 18.89 -28.93
CA GLU A 20 -36.74 17.87 -27.89
C GLU A 20 -37.95 16.92 -27.82
N GLN A 21 -39.18 17.46 -27.76
CA GLN A 21 -40.41 16.66 -27.78
C GLN A 21 -40.54 15.83 -29.06
N MET A 22 -40.10 16.35 -30.20
CA MET A 22 -40.07 15.59 -31.46
C MET A 22 -39.10 14.40 -31.36
N LEU A 23 -37.87 14.61 -30.88
CA LEU A 23 -36.86 13.56 -30.76
C LEU A 23 -37.29 12.50 -29.73
N TYR A 24 -37.81 12.95 -28.58
CA TYR A 24 -38.38 12.08 -27.56
C TYR A 24 -39.58 11.28 -28.10
N GLY A 25 -40.47 11.91 -28.85
CA GLY A 25 -41.62 11.26 -29.49
C GLY A 25 -41.21 10.17 -30.50
N ILE A 26 -40.13 10.41 -31.27
CA ILE A 26 -39.60 9.43 -32.21
C ILE A 26 -39.00 8.23 -31.47
N LEU A 27 -38.18 8.47 -30.45
CA LEU A 27 -37.55 7.41 -29.66
C LEU A 27 -38.58 6.59 -28.88
N SER A 28 -39.47 7.26 -28.14
CA SER A 28 -40.51 6.60 -27.35
C SER A 28 -41.43 5.76 -28.22
N LYS A 29 -41.88 6.27 -29.38
CA LYS A 29 -42.70 5.49 -30.33
C LYS A 29 -41.94 4.30 -30.90
N ASN A 30 -40.65 4.46 -31.24
CA ASN A 30 -39.84 3.36 -31.75
C ASN A 30 -39.69 2.25 -30.70
N TYR A 31 -39.40 2.60 -29.46
CA TYR A 31 -39.25 1.63 -28.37
C TYR A 31 -40.57 1.03 -27.93
N GLN A 32 -41.68 1.79 -27.95
CA GLN A 32 -43.01 1.25 -27.69
C GLN A 32 -43.45 0.22 -28.74
N GLN A 33 -43.07 0.42 -30.01
CA GLN A 33 -43.31 -0.57 -31.06
C GLN A 33 -42.48 -1.85 -30.89
N ARG A 34 -41.25 -1.74 -30.35
CA ARG A 34 -40.32 -2.89 -30.22
C ARG A 34 -40.49 -3.67 -28.92
N LEU A 35 -40.83 -3.00 -27.82
CA LEU A 35 -40.84 -3.56 -26.46
C LEU A 35 -42.23 -3.56 -25.83
N GLY A 36 -43.24 -2.96 -26.46
CA GLY A 36 -44.55 -2.71 -25.86
C GLY A 36 -44.56 -1.45 -24.99
N THR A 37 -45.57 -1.28 -24.14
CA THR A 37 -45.70 -0.09 -23.28
C THR A 37 -44.49 0.06 -22.36
N LEU A 38 -43.78 1.20 -22.47
CA LEU A 38 -42.65 1.52 -21.61
C LEU A 38 -43.14 1.86 -20.19
N ASN A 39 -42.43 1.40 -19.17
CA ASN A 39 -42.72 1.76 -17.79
C ASN A 39 -42.19 3.17 -17.45
N ASP A 40 -42.67 3.77 -16.36
CA ASP A 40 -42.32 5.14 -15.98
C ASP A 40 -40.80 5.36 -15.83
N LYS A 41 -40.09 4.37 -15.27
CA LYS A 41 -38.63 4.43 -15.11
C LYS A 41 -37.88 4.39 -16.45
N GLN A 42 -38.37 3.63 -17.41
CA GLN A 42 -37.82 3.56 -18.77
C GLN A 42 -38.07 4.86 -19.53
N MET A 43 -39.22 5.50 -19.32
CA MET A 43 -39.53 6.79 -19.91
C MET A 43 -38.65 7.91 -19.31
N GLU A 44 -38.48 7.92 -18.00
CA GLU A 44 -37.60 8.86 -17.29
C GLU A 44 -36.13 8.71 -17.75
N HIS A 45 -35.62 7.48 -17.82
CA HIS A 45 -34.26 7.21 -18.27
C HIS A 45 -34.03 7.62 -19.74
N LEU A 46 -35.02 7.36 -20.62
CA LEU A 46 -34.96 7.76 -22.02
C LEU A 46 -34.95 9.29 -22.17
N GLY A 47 -35.73 10.01 -21.36
CA GLY A 47 -35.76 11.47 -21.33
C GLY A 47 -34.44 12.07 -20.86
N GLY A 48 -33.92 11.59 -19.73
CA GLY A 48 -32.63 12.05 -19.19
C GLY A 48 -31.46 11.77 -20.14
N ALA A 49 -31.43 10.61 -20.79
CA ALA A 49 -30.40 10.28 -21.78
C ALA A 49 -30.49 11.19 -23.02
N LEU A 50 -31.70 11.54 -23.47
CA LEU A 50 -31.88 12.46 -24.59
C LEU A 50 -31.31 13.85 -24.28
N GLU A 51 -31.65 14.41 -23.12
CA GLU A 51 -31.22 15.75 -22.71
C GLU A 51 -29.69 15.84 -22.57
N PHE A 52 -29.08 14.80 -22.00
CA PHE A 52 -27.63 14.66 -21.90
C PHE A 52 -26.96 14.64 -23.27
N PHE A 53 -27.42 13.79 -24.20
CA PHE A 53 -26.80 13.68 -25.52
C PHE A 53 -27.08 14.88 -26.42
N MET A 54 -28.19 15.61 -26.23
CA MET A 54 -28.39 16.90 -26.90
C MET A 54 -27.29 17.88 -26.50
N SER A 55 -26.97 17.99 -25.22
CA SER A 55 -25.89 18.86 -24.75
C SER A 55 -24.51 18.42 -25.27
N ASP A 56 -24.18 17.14 -25.16
CA ASP A 56 -22.89 16.57 -25.56
C ASP A 56 -22.61 16.67 -27.07
N VAL A 57 -23.62 16.37 -27.90
CA VAL A 57 -23.49 16.44 -29.37
C VAL A 57 -23.28 17.87 -29.85
N TYR A 58 -23.95 18.84 -29.23
CA TYR A 58 -23.80 20.25 -29.60
C TYR A 58 -22.43 20.81 -29.21
N GLU A 59 -21.92 20.45 -28.03
CA GLU A 59 -20.58 20.87 -27.57
C GLU A 59 -19.48 20.37 -28.51
N LYS A 60 -19.58 19.12 -28.96
CA LYS A 60 -18.59 18.49 -29.86
C LYS A 60 -18.70 18.95 -31.30
N SER A 61 -19.84 19.49 -31.74
CA SER A 61 -20.09 19.81 -33.16
C SER A 61 -21.06 20.98 -33.36
N PRO A 62 -20.74 22.20 -32.87
CA PRO A 62 -21.68 23.33 -32.80
C PRO A 62 -22.07 23.93 -34.16
N TYR A 63 -21.31 23.63 -35.22
CA TYR A 63 -21.51 24.18 -36.56
C TYR A 63 -22.24 23.23 -37.52
N GLN A 64 -22.70 22.07 -37.04
CA GLN A 64 -23.40 21.12 -37.91
C GLN A 64 -24.87 21.53 -38.16
N PRO A 65 -25.42 21.20 -39.36
CA PRO A 65 -26.84 21.42 -39.63
C PRO A 65 -27.74 20.67 -38.64
N LEU A 66 -28.88 21.29 -38.29
CA LEU A 66 -29.88 20.73 -37.37
C LEU A 66 -30.27 19.26 -37.66
N PRO A 67 -30.49 18.84 -38.92
CA PRO A 67 -30.81 17.44 -39.22
C PRO A 67 -29.69 16.46 -38.85
N THR A 68 -28.43 16.87 -38.98
CA THR A 68 -27.27 16.03 -38.66
C THR A 68 -27.12 15.88 -37.15
N LEU A 69 -27.29 16.98 -36.40
CA LEU A 69 -27.27 16.96 -34.94
C LEU A 69 -28.40 16.06 -34.39
N ASN A 70 -29.62 16.24 -34.88
CA ASN A 70 -30.77 15.40 -34.49
C ASN A 70 -30.51 13.91 -34.76
N LYS A 71 -29.92 13.56 -35.91
CA LYS A 71 -29.58 12.18 -36.25
C LYS A 71 -28.54 11.59 -35.29
N GLN A 72 -27.52 12.36 -34.92
CA GLN A 72 -26.47 11.91 -33.99
C GLN A 72 -27.04 11.68 -32.59
N VAL A 73 -27.84 12.62 -32.07
CA VAL A 73 -28.53 12.48 -30.78
C VAL A 73 -29.38 11.21 -30.77
N LEU A 74 -30.26 11.01 -31.77
CA LEU A 74 -31.10 9.80 -31.83
C LEU A 74 -30.28 8.51 -31.81
N THR A 75 -29.14 8.49 -32.50
CA THR A 75 -28.27 7.30 -32.57
C THR A 75 -27.62 7.01 -31.22
N LEU A 76 -27.09 8.03 -30.55
CA LEU A 76 -26.41 7.88 -29.27
C LEU A 76 -27.39 7.53 -28.15
N THR A 77 -28.53 8.22 -28.08
CA THR A 77 -29.58 7.92 -27.10
C THR A 77 -30.15 6.51 -27.32
N ALA A 78 -30.34 6.07 -28.55
CA ALA A 78 -30.79 4.71 -28.82
C ALA A 78 -29.76 3.64 -28.39
N ASN A 79 -28.47 3.89 -28.63
CA ASN A 79 -27.42 2.96 -28.22
C ASN A 79 -27.34 2.81 -26.69
N GLU A 80 -27.40 3.93 -25.96
CA GLU A 80 -27.40 3.95 -24.50
C GLU A 80 -28.64 3.22 -23.95
N PHE A 81 -29.82 3.53 -24.48
CA PHE A 81 -31.07 2.93 -24.02
C PHE A 81 -31.12 1.42 -24.31
N ASN A 82 -30.56 0.96 -25.44
CA ASN A 82 -30.43 -0.47 -25.72
C ASN A 82 -29.51 -1.17 -24.69
N ALA A 83 -28.40 -0.54 -24.30
CA ALA A 83 -27.52 -1.06 -23.27
C ALA A 83 -28.18 -1.08 -21.88
N TYR A 84 -29.03 -0.10 -21.58
CA TYR A 84 -29.86 -0.09 -20.38
C TYR A 84 -30.84 -1.28 -20.35
N ILE A 85 -31.60 -1.50 -21.43
CA ILE A 85 -32.55 -2.62 -21.52
C ILE A 85 -31.85 -3.99 -21.46
N GLN A 86 -30.67 -4.15 -22.08
CA GLN A 86 -29.88 -5.38 -22.00
C GLN A 86 -29.37 -5.67 -20.58
N ARG A 87 -28.99 -4.64 -19.83
CA ARG A 87 -28.62 -4.79 -18.42
C ARG A 87 -29.82 -5.21 -17.57
N GLN A 88 -30.98 -4.63 -17.83
CA GLN A 88 -32.21 -4.97 -17.12
C GLN A 88 -32.65 -6.43 -17.38
N SER A 89 -32.58 -6.91 -18.62
CA SER A 89 -32.92 -8.30 -18.95
C SER A 89 -31.94 -9.31 -18.35
N SER A 90 -30.67 -8.95 -18.23
CA SER A 90 -29.63 -9.77 -17.60
C SER A 90 -29.87 -9.94 -16.09
N LEU A 91 -30.42 -8.91 -15.43
CA LEU A 91 -30.76 -8.96 -14.00
C LEU A 91 -31.99 -9.84 -13.71
N VAL A 92 -32.97 -9.87 -14.61
CA VAL A 92 -34.19 -10.69 -14.44
C VAL A 92 -33.90 -12.18 -14.64
N ASN A 93 -32.93 -12.53 -15.49
CA ASN A 93 -32.57 -13.92 -15.78
C ASN A 93 -31.44 -14.49 -14.90
N ALA A 94 -30.95 -13.72 -13.92
CA ALA A 94 -29.85 -14.13 -13.09
C ALA A 94 -30.32 -15.14 -12.02
N THR A 95 -29.78 -16.35 -12.06
CA THR A 95 -29.99 -17.35 -11.00
C THR A 95 -29.25 -16.94 -9.72
N PRO A 96 -29.67 -17.37 -8.52
CA PRO A 96 -28.97 -17.07 -7.26
C PRO A 96 -27.48 -17.48 -7.27
N GLN A 97 -27.13 -18.46 -8.09
CA GLN A 97 -25.76 -18.93 -8.35
C GLN A 97 -24.92 -17.97 -9.21
N MET A 98 -25.51 -17.03 -9.96
CA MET A 98 -24.80 -15.99 -10.72
C MET A 98 -24.40 -14.79 -9.87
N PHE A 99 -25.02 -14.61 -8.70
CA PHE A 99 -24.66 -13.59 -7.72
C PHE A 99 -23.70 -14.11 -6.64
N MET A 100 -23.38 -15.41 -6.64
CA MET A 100 -22.33 -15.95 -5.80
C MET A 100 -20.96 -15.49 -6.33
N GLU A 101 -20.16 -14.88 -5.46
CA GLU A 101 -18.79 -14.52 -5.79
C GLU A 101 -18.03 -15.73 -6.34
N THR A 102 -17.18 -15.49 -7.33
CA THR A 102 -16.39 -16.52 -8.01
C THR A 102 -15.51 -17.31 -7.04
N SER A 103 -15.12 -16.68 -5.92
CA SER A 103 -14.46 -17.27 -4.75
C SER A 103 -15.27 -18.40 -4.13
N ASN A 104 -16.53 -18.15 -3.79
CA ASN A 104 -17.44 -19.13 -3.17
C ASN A 104 -17.72 -20.29 -4.13
N ARG A 105 -17.86 -20.00 -5.42
CA ARG A 105 -18.06 -21.03 -6.46
C ARG A 105 -16.83 -21.93 -6.63
N TYR A 106 -15.64 -21.35 -6.52
CA TYR A 106 -14.37 -22.07 -6.62
C TYR A 106 -14.09 -22.91 -5.37
N GLU A 107 -14.38 -22.40 -4.18
CA GLU A 107 -14.33 -23.18 -2.94
C GLU A 107 -15.31 -24.36 -2.96
N GLN A 108 -16.53 -24.15 -3.45
CA GLN A 108 -17.51 -25.23 -3.57
C GLN A 108 -17.05 -26.31 -4.55
N LEU A 109 -16.47 -25.91 -5.69
CA LEU A 109 -15.87 -26.82 -6.67
C LEU A 109 -14.60 -27.52 -6.17
N GLN A 110 -13.78 -26.88 -5.35
CA GLN A 110 -12.62 -27.51 -4.71
C GLN A 110 -13.08 -28.53 -3.64
N ASN A 111 -14.09 -28.18 -2.85
CA ASN A 111 -14.67 -29.06 -1.85
C ASN A 111 -15.34 -30.29 -2.49
N GLU A 112 -16.01 -30.14 -3.63
CA GLU A 112 -16.58 -31.27 -4.37
C GLU A 112 -15.50 -32.19 -4.96
N ARG A 113 -14.42 -31.62 -5.52
CA ARG A 113 -13.29 -32.42 -6.05
C ARG A 113 -12.48 -33.11 -4.95
N GLN A 114 -12.42 -32.54 -3.75
CA GLN A 114 -11.79 -33.21 -2.60
C GLN A 114 -12.63 -34.38 -2.09
N ARG A 115 -13.97 -34.30 -2.18
CA ARG A 115 -14.87 -35.39 -1.76
C ARG A 115 -14.88 -36.58 -2.72
N THR A 116 -14.56 -36.40 -4.00
CA THR A 116 -14.54 -37.50 -4.98
C THR A 116 -13.27 -38.36 -4.94
N LEU A 117 -12.27 -37.99 -4.13
CA LEU A 117 -10.99 -38.72 -3.98
C LEU A 117 -10.90 -39.54 -2.68
N GLU A 118 -11.86 -39.42 -1.75
CA GLU A 118 -11.94 -40.32 -0.59
C GLU A 118 -12.65 -41.62 -0.99
N ALA A 119 -12.01 -42.77 -0.70
CA ALA A 119 -12.66 -44.07 -0.80
C ALA A 119 -13.91 -44.12 0.11
N PRO A 120 -14.99 -44.83 -0.27
CA PRO A 120 -16.18 -44.93 0.55
C PRO A 120 -15.78 -45.53 1.91
N ARG A 121 -15.96 -44.76 2.98
CA ARG A 121 -15.74 -45.28 4.34
C ARG A 121 -16.72 -46.43 4.58
N PRO A 122 -16.29 -47.56 5.18
CA PRO A 122 -17.22 -48.57 5.62
C PRO A 122 -18.25 -47.94 6.56
N SER A 123 -19.53 -48.18 6.30
CA SER A 123 -20.62 -47.73 7.17
C SER A 123 -20.39 -48.25 8.58
N ILE A 124 -20.12 -47.33 9.50
CA ILE A 124 -20.10 -47.61 10.93
C ILE A 124 -21.50 -48.16 11.28
N PRO A 125 -21.62 -49.32 11.94
CA PRO A 125 -22.91 -49.82 12.39
C PRO A 125 -23.57 -48.77 13.30
N ASP A 126 -24.76 -48.34 12.90
CA ASP A 126 -25.54 -47.34 13.59
C ASP A 126 -26.11 -47.92 14.89
N TYR A 127 -25.49 -47.56 16.01
CA TYR A 127 -25.98 -47.87 17.36
C TYR A 127 -26.59 -46.65 18.05
N VAL A 128 -26.93 -45.59 17.32
CA VAL A 128 -27.62 -44.45 17.92
C VAL A 128 -29.07 -44.49 17.45
N GLN A 129 -29.89 -45.25 18.19
CA GLN A 129 -31.33 -45.03 18.13
C GLN A 129 -31.58 -43.55 18.47
N PRO A 130 -32.21 -42.76 17.59
CA PRO A 130 -32.59 -41.41 17.93
C PRO A 130 -33.60 -41.49 19.07
N ILE A 131 -33.21 -40.98 20.23
CA ILE A 131 -34.15 -40.70 21.30
C ILE A 131 -35.08 -39.63 20.77
N ILE A 132 -36.29 -40.06 20.37
CA ILE A 132 -37.39 -39.14 20.09
C ILE A 132 -37.78 -38.55 21.45
N ILE A 133 -37.22 -37.39 21.77
CA ILE A 133 -37.77 -36.55 22.83
C ILE A 133 -39.10 -36.04 22.25
N LYS A 134 -40.19 -36.69 22.65
CA LYS A 134 -41.51 -36.10 22.50
C LYS A 134 -41.53 -34.88 23.41
N GLU A 135 -41.47 -33.70 22.81
CA GLU A 135 -41.76 -32.45 23.51
C GLU A 135 -43.21 -32.56 24.00
N ASP A 136 -43.36 -32.79 25.29
CA ASP A 136 -44.64 -32.69 25.99
C ASP A 136 -44.86 -31.18 26.21
N ASP A 137 -45.80 -30.61 25.44
CA ASP A 137 -46.16 -29.17 25.38
C ASP A 137 -46.64 -28.56 26.71
N SER A 138 -46.52 -29.28 27.83
CA SER A 138 -47.04 -28.86 29.12
C SER A 138 -46.10 -27.97 29.94
N ILE A 139 -44.82 -27.81 29.55
CA ILE A 139 -43.87 -26.95 30.28
C ILE A 139 -43.00 -26.15 29.31
N SER A 140 -43.26 -24.86 29.21
CA SER A 140 -42.51 -23.94 28.35
C SER A 140 -41.01 -23.92 28.74
N ALA A 141 -40.12 -23.93 27.75
CA ALA A 141 -38.67 -23.79 27.95
C ALA A 141 -38.29 -22.54 28.78
N MET A 142 -39.15 -21.51 28.77
CA MET A 142 -38.99 -20.30 29.57
C MET A 142 -39.12 -20.58 31.08
N THR A 143 -40.07 -21.43 31.49
CA THR A 143 -40.26 -21.83 32.89
C THR A 143 -39.10 -22.68 33.42
N LEU A 144 -38.55 -23.59 32.60
CA LEU A 144 -37.35 -24.35 32.96
C LEU A 144 -36.13 -23.44 33.12
N TYR A 145 -36.02 -22.38 32.30
CA TYR A 145 -34.94 -21.39 32.41
C TYR A 145 -35.08 -20.53 33.67
N GLU A 146 -36.28 -20.05 33.99
CA GLU A 146 -36.52 -19.28 35.21
C GLU A 146 -36.30 -20.11 36.48
N GLU A 147 -36.71 -21.38 36.47
CA GLU A 147 -36.46 -22.30 37.59
C GLU A 147 -34.96 -22.61 37.73
N ALA A 148 -34.25 -22.84 36.62
CA ALA A 148 -32.80 -23.04 36.62
C ALA A 148 -32.02 -21.81 37.10
N LYS A 149 -32.50 -20.60 36.77
CA LYS A 149 -31.93 -19.33 37.26
C LYS A 149 -32.17 -19.18 38.76
N LYS A 150 -33.41 -19.40 39.22
CA LYS A 150 -33.77 -19.36 40.64
C LYS A 150 -32.99 -20.38 41.48
N ARG A 151 -32.70 -21.56 40.92
CA ARG A 151 -31.92 -22.60 41.59
C ARG A 151 -30.44 -22.21 41.73
N ARG A 152 -29.84 -21.58 40.70
CA ARG A 152 -28.48 -21.04 40.77
C ARG A 152 -28.36 -19.92 41.80
N ASP A 153 -29.34 -19.02 41.85
CA ASP A 153 -29.33 -17.92 42.82
C ASP A 153 -29.50 -18.44 44.27
N ALA A 154 -30.31 -19.48 44.48
CA ALA A 154 -30.46 -20.13 45.78
C ALA A 154 -29.18 -20.87 46.23
N GLU A 155 -28.48 -21.52 45.30
CA GLU A 155 -27.23 -22.23 45.59
C GLU A 155 -26.08 -21.26 45.89
N MET A 156 -26.01 -20.12 45.17
CA MET A 156 -25.05 -19.04 45.45
C MET A 156 -25.28 -18.43 46.84
N ASN A 157 -26.54 -18.21 47.23
CA ASN A 157 -26.88 -17.69 48.56
C ASN A 157 -26.58 -18.70 49.68
N GLN A 158 -26.74 -20.01 49.44
CA GLN A 158 -26.33 -21.04 50.39
C GLN A 158 -24.81 -21.08 50.58
N GLN A 159 -24.04 -20.92 49.50
CA GLN A 159 -22.58 -20.86 49.58
C GLN A 159 -22.11 -19.59 50.31
N ALA A 160 -22.73 -18.43 50.04
CA ALA A 160 -22.43 -17.18 50.74
C ALA A 160 -22.73 -17.27 52.26
N ASN A 161 -23.85 -17.89 52.65
CA ASN A 161 -24.16 -18.12 54.06
C ASN A 161 -23.20 -19.12 54.72
N ALA A 162 -22.77 -20.16 54.01
CA ALA A 162 -21.77 -21.11 54.52
C ALA A 162 -20.40 -20.46 54.75
N GLU A 163 -20.01 -19.49 53.92
CA GLU A 163 -18.78 -18.70 54.12
C GLU A 163 -18.90 -17.71 55.28
N LEU A 164 -20.06 -17.08 55.46
CA LEU A 164 -20.34 -16.21 56.62
C LEU A 164 -20.27 -16.96 57.95
N ILE A 165 -20.75 -18.21 57.99
CA ILE A 165 -20.65 -19.09 59.17
C ILE A 165 -19.20 -19.52 59.44
N LYS A 166 -18.39 -19.74 58.39
CA LYS A 166 -16.93 -20.00 58.55
C LYS A 166 -16.17 -18.78 59.06
N ARG A 167 -16.59 -17.57 58.67
CA ARG A 167 -15.99 -16.31 59.16
C ARG A 167 -16.40 -15.97 60.60
N SER A 168 -17.59 -16.36 61.05
CA SER A 168 -17.99 -16.16 62.47
C SER A 168 -17.40 -17.21 63.41
N ALA A 169 -17.04 -18.40 62.92
CA ALA A 169 -16.38 -19.44 63.71
C ALA A 169 -14.86 -19.21 63.92
N SER A 170 -14.23 -18.31 63.16
CA SER A 170 -12.79 -18.03 63.20
C SER A 170 -12.42 -16.80 64.03
N SER A 171 -13.38 -16.16 64.72
CA SER A 171 -13.17 -14.95 65.52
C SER A 171 -12.92 -15.20 67.03
N SER A 172 -12.77 -16.45 67.46
CA SER A 172 -12.60 -16.82 68.89
C SER A 172 -11.33 -17.62 69.18
N SER A 173 -10.16 -17.17 68.71
CA SER A 173 -8.87 -17.71 69.19
C SER A 173 -7.78 -16.61 69.20
N PRO A 174 -7.26 -16.22 70.38
CA PRO A 174 -6.29 -15.14 70.49
C PRO A 174 -4.89 -15.60 70.07
N ILE A 175 -4.27 -14.80 69.22
CA ILE A 175 -2.87 -14.83 68.82
C ILE A 175 -2.10 -14.04 69.89
N TYR A 176 -1.12 -14.69 70.54
CA TYR A 176 0.16 -14.14 71.05
C TYR A 176 0.62 -14.95 72.28
N THR A 177 1.68 -15.72 72.11
CA THR A 177 2.63 -16.02 73.20
C THR A 177 4.03 -16.11 72.59
N GLU A 178 4.83 -15.08 72.87
CA GLU A 178 6.27 -15.04 72.63
C GLU A 178 6.99 -15.91 73.67
N GLN A 179 8.00 -16.70 73.27
CA GLN A 179 9.26 -16.85 74.03
C GLN A 179 10.29 -17.74 73.30
N GLN A 180 11.34 -17.05 72.82
CA GLN A 180 12.77 -17.38 72.94
C GLN A 180 13.35 -18.76 72.52
N SER A 181 14.17 -18.68 71.46
CA SER A 181 15.63 -19.00 71.43
C SER A 181 16.14 -20.27 70.69
N GLN A 182 17.18 -20.03 69.87
CA GLN A 182 18.29 -20.90 69.41
C GLN A 182 18.16 -21.75 68.12
N ILE A 183 18.74 -21.19 67.04
CA ILE A 183 19.68 -21.73 66.03
C ILE A 183 19.64 -23.25 65.71
N VAL A 184 19.23 -23.63 64.48
CA VAL A 184 19.77 -24.81 63.75
C VAL A 184 19.82 -24.53 62.23
N GLN A 185 20.92 -24.94 61.61
CA GLN A 185 21.37 -24.71 60.24
C GLN A 185 20.51 -25.42 59.15
N ARG A 186 20.54 -24.86 57.93
CA ARG A 186 19.95 -25.46 56.71
C ARG A 186 20.72 -26.72 56.27
N PRO A 187 20.06 -27.84 55.93
CA PRO A 187 20.73 -29.04 55.43
C PRO A 187 21.31 -28.86 54.00
N ASP A 188 22.54 -29.33 53.80
CA ASP A 188 23.35 -29.22 52.57
C ASP A 188 22.91 -30.25 51.50
N PRO A 189 22.79 -29.91 50.19
CA PRO A 189 22.14 -30.74 49.17
C PRO A 189 22.88 -32.01 48.71
N LYS A 190 23.99 -32.38 49.35
CA LYS A 190 24.78 -33.58 49.00
C LYS A 190 24.36 -34.87 49.71
N ALA A 191 23.40 -34.81 50.64
CA ALA A 191 22.92 -35.99 51.38
C ALA A 191 21.75 -36.74 50.73
N LEU A 192 21.30 -36.33 49.54
CA LEU A 192 20.12 -36.89 48.85
C LEU A 192 20.45 -37.99 47.81
N PHE A 193 21.71 -38.41 47.68
CA PHE A 193 22.14 -39.38 46.65
C PHE A 193 22.77 -40.68 47.20
N ASP A 194 22.79 -40.92 48.51
CA ASP A 194 23.45 -42.09 49.12
C ASP A 194 22.50 -42.95 49.99
N SER A 195 21.34 -43.35 49.47
CA SER A 195 20.53 -44.40 50.12
C SER A 195 19.93 -45.39 49.13
N PRO A 196 20.26 -46.69 49.22
CA PRO A 196 19.91 -47.69 48.20
C PRO A 196 18.47 -48.21 48.35
N LEU A 197 17.88 -48.56 47.20
CA LEU A 197 16.64 -49.34 47.08
C LEU A 197 16.88 -50.78 47.56
N ASP A 198 16.09 -51.28 48.53
CA ASP A 198 15.71 -52.70 48.54
C ASP A 198 14.48 -53.08 49.40
N LEU A 199 13.78 -54.12 48.91
CA LEU A 199 12.88 -55.12 49.55
C LEU A 199 11.81 -54.68 50.59
N VAL A 200 10.49 -54.75 50.35
CA VAL A 200 9.59 -55.94 50.24
C VAL A 200 9.27 -56.64 51.58
N VAL A 201 7.98 -56.60 51.95
CA VAL A 201 7.16 -57.67 52.59
C VAL A 201 7.17 -57.89 54.12
N ALA A 202 5.94 -58.16 54.60
CA ALA A 202 5.49 -58.73 55.88
C ALA A 202 5.54 -57.80 57.10
N GLY A 203 4.56 -57.73 58.01
CA GLY A 203 3.40 -58.59 58.24
C GLY A 203 3.29 -59.00 59.71
N SER A 204 2.94 -58.07 60.62
CA SER A 204 2.34 -58.30 61.98
C SER A 204 3.13 -59.17 62.99
N PRO A 205 2.72 -59.35 64.28
CA PRO A 205 1.64 -58.75 65.07
C PRO A 205 1.99 -58.39 66.57
N ALA A 206 1.00 -57.83 67.28
CA ALA A 206 0.49 -58.30 68.59
C ALA A 206 0.70 -57.49 69.91
N PHE A 207 -0.46 -57.24 70.58
CA PHE A 207 -0.79 -57.05 72.02
C PHE A 207 -0.19 -55.87 72.81
N GLY A 208 -0.91 -55.11 73.65
CA GLY A 208 -2.31 -55.12 74.08
C GLY A 208 -2.49 -54.34 75.40
N ARG A 209 -3.57 -53.51 75.47
CA ARG A 209 -4.26 -52.89 76.64
C ARG A 209 -3.44 -51.97 77.57
N GLY A 210 -3.89 -50.80 78.00
CA GLY A 210 -5.15 -50.09 77.85
C GLY A 210 -5.38 -49.26 79.12
N ASP A 211 -5.52 -47.94 78.98
CA ASP A 211 -6.22 -47.07 79.92
C ASP A 211 -6.62 -45.76 79.22
N VAL A 212 -7.67 -45.16 79.76
CA VAL A 212 -8.78 -44.51 79.04
C VAL A 212 -8.66 -42.99 79.05
N ASN A 213 -8.96 -42.33 77.92
CA ASN A 213 -9.47 -40.95 77.91
C ASN A 213 -10.56 -40.80 76.81
N PRO A 214 -11.78 -40.31 77.10
CA PRO A 214 -12.97 -40.53 76.28
C PRO A 214 -13.29 -39.31 75.39
N THR A 215 -12.60 -39.16 74.26
CA THR A 215 -12.97 -38.18 73.21
C THR A 215 -12.75 -38.68 71.79
N ILE A 216 -12.50 -39.98 71.61
CA ILE A 216 -12.44 -40.61 70.28
C ILE A 216 -13.83 -41.16 69.95
N ALA A 217 -14.61 -40.41 69.18
CA ALA A 217 -15.77 -40.94 68.49
C ALA A 217 -15.29 -41.92 67.41
N ARG A 218 -15.21 -43.20 67.78
CA ARG A 218 -15.05 -44.32 66.87
C ARG A 218 -16.27 -44.37 65.95
N ALA A 219 -16.06 -44.24 64.64
CA ALA A 219 -17.06 -44.53 63.63
C ALA A 219 -17.53 -46.00 63.78
N PRO A 220 -18.83 -46.30 63.62
CA PRO A 220 -19.33 -47.66 63.73
C PRO A 220 -18.77 -48.50 62.57
N SER A 221 -18.14 -49.62 62.93
CA SER A 221 -17.90 -50.72 62.01
C SER A 221 -19.23 -51.35 61.63
N GLY A 222 -19.77 -50.94 60.49
CA GLY A 222 -20.93 -51.50 59.85
C GLY A 222 -20.99 -51.01 58.41
N SER A 223 -20.76 -51.92 57.46
CA SER A 223 -20.80 -51.71 56.00
C SER A 223 -20.01 -50.51 55.46
N LEU A 224 -18.69 -50.65 55.30
CA LEU A 224 -17.94 -49.82 54.38
C LEU A 224 -17.75 -50.61 53.09
N SER A 225 -18.70 -50.42 52.18
CA SER A 225 -18.42 -50.40 50.74
C SER A 225 -17.10 -49.66 50.49
N PRO A 226 -16.34 -49.99 49.43
CA PRO A 226 -15.14 -49.23 49.08
C PRO A 226 -15.51 -47.75 49.11
N PRO A 227 -14.66 -46.84 49.66
CA PRO A 227 -14.93 -45.41 49.56
C PRO A 227 -15.18 -45.17 48.08
N GLY A 228 -16.45 -44.87 47.76
CA GLY A 228 -16.91 -44.77 46.39
C GLY A 228 -15.91 -43.86 45.71
N ALA A 229 -15.26 -44.38 44.67
CA ALA A 229 -14.36 -43.61 43.86
C ALA A 229 -15.06 -42.27 43.65
N ARG A 230 -14.57 -41.21 44.29
CA ARG A 230 -15.05 -39.87 43.97
C ARG A 230 -14.78 -39.81 42.48
N GLY A 231 -15.85 -39.83 41.67
CA GLY A 231 -15.71 -39.62 40.24
C GLY A 231 -14.86 -38.38 40.12
N SER A 232 -13.76 -38.47 39.36
CA SER A 232 -12.75 -37.41 39.28
C SER A 232 -13.48 -36.07 39.20
N LEU A 233 -13.40 -35.26 40.25
CA LEU A 233 -13.97 -33.92 40.19
C LEU A 233 -13.22 -33.21 39.06
N GLN A 234 -13.88 -32.33 38.31
CA GLN A 234 -13.18 -31.57 37.26
C GLN A 234 -11.98 -30.78 37.82
N GLN A 235 -11.97 -30.52 39.14
CA GLN A 235 -10.89 -29.90 39.90
C GLN A 235 -9.71 -30.84 40.21
N ASP A 236 -9.91 -32.16 40.20
CA ASP A 236 -8.87 -33.18 40.44
C ASP A 236 -8.11 -33.54 39.14
N VAL A 237 -8.60 -33.10 37.98
CA VAL A 237 -7.91 -33.25 36.69
C VAL A 237 -7.01 -32.03 36.48
N LEU A 238 -5.71 -32.19 36.72
CA LEU A 238 -4.69 -31.29 36.18
C LEU A 238 -4.67 -31.41 34.66
N ILE A 239 -5.56 -30.67 34.00
CA ILE A 239 -5.52 -30.49 32.55
C ILE A 239 -4.23 -29.70 32.29
N LYS A 240 -3.23 -30.35 31.69
CA LYS A 240 -2.06 -29.62 31.17
C LYS A 240 -2.59 -28.49 30.30
N GLN A 241 -2.21 -27.25 30.62
CA GLN A 241 -2.46 -26.13 29.74
C GLN A 241 -1.94 -26.55 28.37
N GLN A 242 -2.82 -26.62 27.38
CA GLN A 242 -2.34 -26.78 26.02
C GLN A 242 -1.44 -25.57 25.76
N ASP A 243 -0.21 -25.80 25.31
CA ASP A 243 0.67 -24.75 24.79
C ASP A 243 0.04 -24.20 23.50
N ILE A 244 -1.09 -23.53 23.63
CA ILE A 244 -1.68 -22.72 22.57
C ILE A 244 -0.85 -21.45 22.58
N GLN A 245 0.24 -21.49 21.83
CA GLN A 245 0.99 -20.29 21.50
C GLN A 245 0.07 -19.42 20.63
N THR A 246 -0.55 -18.42 21.25
CA THR A 246 -1.30 -17.42 20.51
C THR A 246 -0.31 -16.45 19.89
N TYR A 247 -0.55 -16.13 18.63
CA TYR A 247 0.25 -15.18 17.89
C TYR A 247 -0.58 -13.96 17.54
N LYS A 248 0.04 -12.79 17.61
CA LYS A 248 -0.53 -11.53 17.15
C LYS A 248 0.10 -11.15 15.83
N GLU A 249 -0.74 -10.92 14.83
CA GLU A 249 -0.30 -10.36 13.55
C GLU A 249 -0.38 -8.84 13.60
N THR A 250 0.68 -8.17 13.14
CA THR A 250 0.76 -6.71 13.05
C THR A 250 1.07 -6.32 11.60
N GLU A 251 0.26 -5.42 11.06
CA GLU A 251 0.39 -4.91 9.70
C GLU A 251 1.16 -3.58 9.67
N TYR A 252 2.08 -3.46 8.71
CA TYR A 252 2.85 -2.25 8.46
C TYR A 252 2.73 -1.83 7.00
N ASN A 253 2.51 -0.54 6.75
CA ASN A 253 2.60 0.01 5.40
C ASN A 253 4.04 0.43 5.11
N LEU A 254 4.64 -0.19 4.11
CA LEU A 254 5.97 0.13 3.61
C LEU A 254 5.82 0.94 2.32
N SER A 255 6.19 2.21 2.38
CA SER A 255 6.34 3.07 1.20
C SER A 255 7.78 3.04 0.73
N VAL A 256 7.99 2.64 -0.52
CA VAL A 256 9.28 2.61 -1.19
C VAL A 256 9.30 3.70 -2.25
N TYR A 257 10.30 4.57 -2.20
CA TYR A 257 10.47 5.63 -3.19
C TYR A 257 11.75 5.39 -3.98
N SER A 258 11.66 5.49 -5.31
CA SER A 258 12.80 5.20 -6.17
C SER A 258 13.98 6.15 -5.94
N ALA A 259 13.75 7.39 -5.51
CA ALA A 259 14.81 8.35 -5.20
C ALA A 259 15.64 7.98 -3.95
N ASP A 260 15.17 7.05 -3.11
CA ASP A 260 15.90 6.60 -1.91
C ASP A 260 17.04 5.62 -2.26
N ARG A 261 17.17 5.24 -3.54
CA ARG A 261 18.31 4.46 -4.05
C ARG A 261 19.61 5.28 -3.99
N LEU A 262 20.76 4.62 -4.13
CA LEU A 262 22.08 5.28 -4.13
C LEU A 262 22.40 5.89 -5.51
N TRP A 263 21.58 6.84 -5.94
CA TRP A 263 21.64 7.44 -7.27
C TRP A 263 22.88 8.31 -7.47
N GLU A 264 23.55 8.74 -6.40
CA GLU A 264 24.75 9.58 -6.50
C GLU A 264 25.99 8.83 -6.99
N LEU A 265 26.01 7.50 -6.84
CA LEU A 265 27.14 6.64 -7.20
C LEU A 265 26.76 5.58 -8.23
N ASN A 266 25.49 5.14 -8.25
CA ASN A 266 25.02 4.09 -9.16
C ASN A 266 24.38 4.69 -10.42
N THR A 267 24.95 4.39 -11.59
CA THR A 267 24.44 4.82 -12.90
C THR A 267 23.71 3.73 -13.69
N SER A 268 23.65 2.50 -13.15
CA SER A 268 22.96 1.37 -13.81
C SER A 268 21.48 1.28 -13.47
N GLU A 269 21.07 1.92 -12.37
CA GLU A 269 19.70 1.94 -11.89
C GLU A 269 18.96 3.20 -12.36
N ASN A 270 17.64 3.10 -12.48
CA ASN A 270 16.75 4.22 -12.76
C ASN A 270 15.43 4.06 -11.99
N ARG A 271 14.53 5.04 -12.09
CA ARG A 271 13.19 5.00 -11.44
C ARG A 271 12.32 3.76 -11.71
N PHE A 272 12.58 2.99 -12.78
CA PHE A 272 11.85 1.76 -13.10
C PHE A 272 12.64 0.48 -12.80
N ASN A 273 13.93 0.59 -12.49
CA ASN A 273 14.84 -0.51 -12.15
C ASN A 273 15.81 -0.04 -11.07
N PHE A 274 15.46 -0.29 -9.80
CA PHE A 274 16.22 0.24 -8.67
C PHE A 274 16.23 -0.69 -7.47
N SER A 275 17.21 -0.48 -6.61
CA SER A 275 17.36 -1.16 -5.34
C SER A 275 17.22 -0.18 -4.17
N VAL A 276 16.39 -0.51 -3.18
CA VAL A 276 16.36 0.19 -1.90
C VAL A 276 16.82 -0.71 -0.77
N ASN A 277 17.57 -0.13 0.18
CA ASN A 277 17.97 -0.81 1.40
C ASN A 277 16.99 -0.44 2.50
N LEU A 278 16.29 -1.43 3.06
CA LEU A 278 15.40 -1.24 4.20
C LEU A 278 16.17 -1.25 5.51
N TYR A 279 17.26 -2.02 5.58
CA TYR A 279 18.09 -2.17 6.77
C TYR A 279 19.53 -2.53 6.41
N SER A 280 20.52 -1.97 7.12
CA SER A 280 21.92 -2.44 7.06
C SER A 280 22.38 -2.84 8.46
N GLY A 281 22.84 -4.09 8.62
CA GLY A 281 23.24 -4.65 9.93
C GLY A 281 24.50 -4.05 10.55
N ASN A 282 25.25 -3.24 9.80
CA ASN A 282 26.35 -2.42 10.32
C ASN A 282 26.07 -0.94 10.01
N PRO A 283 26.31 -0.01 10.95
CA PRO A 283 26.58 1.37 10.56
C PRO A 283 27.85 1.29 9.71
N THR A 284 27.72 1.58 8.42
CA THR A 284 28.90 1.80 7.58
C THR A 284 29.75 2.84 8.30
N ASN A 285 31.06 2.60 8.44
CA ASN A 285 32.00 3.64 8.85
C ASN A 285 32.06 4.66 7.70
N GLY A 286 31.08 5.57 7.69
CA GLY A 286 30.76 6.45 6.59
C GLY A 286 29.29 6.87 6.68
N VAL A 287 29.00 8.14 6.39
CA VAL A 287 27.62 8.66 6.35
C VAL A 287 26.82 7.80 5.38
N SER A 288 25.88 7.01 5.88
CA SER A 288 24.94 6.27 5.03
C SER A 288 23.99 7.29 4.42
N ILE A 289 24.23 7.67 3.16
CA ILE A 289 23.46 8.70 2.44
C ILE A 289 22.04 8.21 2.08
N MET A 290 21.82 6.89 2.06
CA MET A 290 20.52 6.31 1.73
C MET A 290 19.54 6.39 2.91
N PRO A 291 18.31 6.93 2.70
CA PRO A 291 17.20 6.76 3.63
C PRO A 291 16.91 5.27 3.88
N LYS A 292 16.54 4.92 5.11
CA LYS A 292 16.25 3.53 5.51
C LYS A 292 14.91 3.47 6.24
N ALA A 293 14.28 2.30 6.24
CA ALA A 293 13.11 2.08 7.06
C ALA A 293 13.50 2.14 8.55
N THR A 294 12.78 2.96 9.32
CA THR A 294 13.03 3.11 10.77
C THR A 294 12.76 1.81 11.55
N ALA A 295 11.81 1.00 11.06
CA ALA A 295 11.42 -0.27 11.66
C ALA A 295 12.10 -1.44 10.95
N ARG A 296 12.75 -2.31 11.73
CA ARG A 296 13.24 -3.60 11.24
C ARG A 296 12.09 -4.61 11.27
N PHE A 297 11.59 -4.98 10.10
CA PHE A 297 10.59 -6.05 9.98
C PHE A 297 11.21 -7.40 10.33
N ARG A 298 10.62 -8.09 11.31
CA ARG A 298 11.01 -9.42 11.77
C ARG A 298 9.80 -10.34 11.73
N ASN A 299 10.03 -11.65 11.63
CA ASN A 299 8.97 -12.66 11.64
C ASN A 299 7.86 -12.36 10.62
N ILE A 300 8.25 -12.03 9.38
CA ILE A 300 7.33 -11.63 8.33
C ILE A 300 6.58 -12.86 7.84
N VAL A 301 5.26 -12.87 7.97
CA VAL A 301 4.39 -13.97 7.53
C VAL A 301 3.77 -13.71 6.18
N LYS A 302 3.62 -12.43 5.80
CA LYS A 302 3.03 -12.07 4.50
C LYS A 302 3.50 -10.69 4.05
N ILE A 303 3.76 -10.55 2.75
CA ILE A 303 4.00 -9.27 2.09
C ILE A 303 3.00 -9.14 0.96
N GLU A 304 2.26 -8.05 0.92
CA GLU A 304 1.27 -7.74 -0.11
C GLU A 304 1.69 -6.48 -0.85
N PHE A 305 1.51 -6.45 -2.16
CA PHE A 305 1.65 -5.21 -2.92
C PHE A 305 0.29 -4.51 -3.04
N VAL A 306 0.27 -3.21 -2.75
CA VAL A 306 -0.96 -2.40 -2.68
C VAL A 306 -1.13 -1.58 -3.95
N LYS A 307 -0.14 -0.75 -4.30
CA LYS A 307 -0.19 0.10 -5.50
C LYS A 307 1.18 0.63 -5.90
N ALA A 308 1.31 0.98 -7.17
CA ALA A 308 2.41 1.75 -7.73
C ALA A 308 1.90 3.12 -8.17
N VAL A 309 2.67 4.15 -7.86
CA VAL A 309 2.51 5.52 -8.34
C VAL A 309 3.66 5.80 -9.29
N MET A 310 3.34 6.07 -10.55
CA MET A 310 4.33 6.25 -11.62
C MET A 310 4.12 7.59 -12.32
N PRO A 311 5.21 8.24 -12.77
CA PRO A 311 5.10 9.49 -13.51
C PRO A 311 4.44 9.26 -14.88
N ILE A 312 3.60 10.21 -15.31
CA ILE A 312 3.05 10.28 -16.67
C ILE A 312 4.09 10.97 -17.56
N GLU A 313 5.24 10.33 -17.72
CA GLU A 313 6.30 10.81 -18.60
C GLU A 313 6.38 9.97 -19.87
N ASN A 314 6.91 10.57 -20.93
CA ASN A 314 7.24 9.81 -22.13
C ASN A 314 8.50 8.99 -21.87
N THR A 315 8.36 7.69 -22.05
CA THR A 315 9.43 6.69 -21.87
C THR A 315 10.47 6.73 -22.97
N ASP A 316 10.09 7.26 -24.14
CA ASP A 316 10.90 7.35 -25.35
C ASP A 316 10.49 8.59 -26.17
N LEU A 317 11.43 9.12 -26.95
CA LEU A 317 11.22 10.32 -27.75
C LEU A 317 11.05 9.95 -29.22
N ILE A 318 9.85 10.18 -29.76
CA ILE A 318 9.53 9.92 -31.16
C ILE A 318 9.63 11.22 -31.95
N ILE A 319 10.61 11.28 -32.85
CA ILE A 319 10.83 12.43 -33.74
C ILE A 319 10.14 12.16 -35.07
N THR A 320 9.17 12.99 -35.41
CA THR A 320 8.51 13.00 -36.71
C THR A 320 8.93 14.23 -37.50
N LYS A 321 8.93 14.15 -38.82
CA LYS A 321 9.06 15.33 -39.68
C LYS A 321 7.67 15.85 -39.99
N THR A 322 7.40 17.11 -39.67
CA THR A 322 6.17 17.80 -40.08
C THR A 322 6.32 18.41 -41.47
N ASN A 323 7.55 18.75 -41.88
CA ASN A 323 7.91 19.14 -43.24
C ASN A 323 9.41 18.85 -43.51
N SER A 324 9.98 19.37 -44.60
CA SER A 324 11.37 19.12 -45.00
C SER A 324 12.44 19.67 -44.02
N SER A 325 12.11 20.70 -43.24
CA SER A 325 13.03 21.43 -42.35
C SER A 325 12.60 21.48 -40.89
N THR A 326 11.38 21.01 -40.57
CA THR A 326 10.78 21.06 -39.24
C THR A 326 10.51 19.65 -38.72
N TYR A 327 10.91 19.45 -37.48
CA TYR A 327 10.69 18.24 -36.71
C TYR A 327 9.62 18.50 -35.64
N SER A 328 8.90 17.46 -35.26
CA SER A 328 7.94 17.47 -34.17
C SER A 328 8.19 16.27 -33.27
N THR A 329 8.17 16.55 -31.96
CA THR A 329 8.26 15.55 -30.89
C THR A 329 6.92 15.34 -30.19
N ALA A 330 5.81 15.81 -30.78
CA ALA A 330 4.49 15.82 -30.16
C ALA A 330 3.83 14.43 -29.99
N PHE A 331 4.50 13.35 -30.42
CA PHE A 331 3.99 12.01 -30.22
C PHE A 331 4.40 11.51 -28.83
N ASP A 332 3.40 11.29 -27.98
CA ASP A 332 3.59 10.88 -26.60
C ASP A 332 3.50 9.36 -26.46
N LYS A 333 4.61 8.73 -26.05
CA LYS A 333 4.65 7.31 -25.65
C LYS A 333 4.98 7.21 -24.17
N ASN A 334 3.94 7.22 -23.36
CA ASN A 334 4.02 7.10 -21.91
C ASN A 334 3.54 5.73 -21.43
N ILE A 335 3.44 5.59 -20.11
CA ILE A 335 3.05 4.35 -19.44
C ILE A 335 1.62 3.88 -19.77
N PHE A 336 0.74 4.78 -20.23
CA PHE A 336 -0.61 4.42 -20.69
C PHE A 336 -0.60 3.68 -22.04
N GLY A 337 0.51 3.74 -22.78
CA GLY A 337 0.67 2.96 -24.01
C GLY A 337 0.72 1.45 -23.79
N TYR A 338 0.88 0.99 -22.54
CA TYR A 338 0.95 -0.43 -22.21
C TYR A 338 -0.39 -0.94 -21.63
N PRO A 339 -0.86 -2.14 -22.04
CA PRO A 339 -2.10 -2.71 -21.52
C PRO A 339 -2.02 -3.07 -20.03
N PHE A 340 -0.82 -3.41 -19.56
CA PHE A 340 -0.46 -3.62 -18.16
C PHE A 340 1.04 -3.44 -17.99
N VAL A 341 1.46 -3.29 -16.74
CA VAL A 341 2.87 -3.26 -16.32
C VAL A 341 3.11 -4.44 -15.39
N THR A 342 4.23 -5.13 -15.54
CA THR A 342 4.63 -6.17 -14.60
C THR A 342 5.63 -5.61 -13.58
N LEU A 343 5.40 -5.94 -12.31
CA LEU A 343 6.32 -5.63 -11.21
C LEU A 343 7.02 -6.93 -10.81
N THR A 344 8.35 -6.90 -10.84
CA THR A 344 9.22 -7.96 -10.36
C THR A 344 9.99 -7.45 -9.15
N VAL A 345 10.06 -8.26 -8.10
CA VAL A 345 10.81 -7.96 -6.88
C VAL A 345 11.69 -9.16 -6.56
N ASP A 346 13.01 -9.02 -6.66
CA ASP A 346 13.89 -10.21 -6.66
C ASP A 346 13.89 -10.95 -5.31
N GLU A 347 13.63 -10.24 -4.20
CA GLU A 347 13.51 -10.82 -2.86
C GLU A 347 12.13 -11.45 -2.58
N LEU A 348 11.16 -11.28 -3.47
CA LEU A 348 9.82 -11.86 -3.35
C LEU A 348 9.59 -12.84 -4.49
N ASP A 349 9.40 -14.12 -4.16
CA ASP A 349 9.11 -15.14 -5.17
C ASP A 349 7.84 -14.81 -5.96
N ASN A 350 7.80 -15.35 -7.16
CA ASN A 350 6.78 -15.08 -8.14
C ASN A 350 5.41 -15.61 -7.73
N ASN A 351 4.36 -14.99 -8.26
CA ASN A 351 2.98 -15.40 -8.04
C ASN A 351 2.15 -15.42 -9.33
N ASN A 352 2.81 -15.30 -10.48
CA ASN A 352 2.16 -15.29 -11.79
C ASN A 352 2.73 -16.41 -12.66
N PHE A 353 1.87 -16.97 -13.51
CA PHE A 353 2.24 -17.92 -14.54
C PHE A 353 1.85 -17.34 -15.90
N GLY A 354 2.82 -17.21 -16.79
CA GLY A 354 2.68 -16.75 -18.17
C GLY A 354 3.29 -17.75 -19.15
N THR A 355 3.34 -17.35 -20.42
CA THR A 355 3.96 -18.14 -21.51
C THR A 355 5.42 -17.74 -21.76
N ASN A 356 5.99 -16.90 -20.90
CA ASN A 356 7.34 -16.39 -20.98
C ASN A 356 7.90 -16.27 -19.55
N ASP A 357 9.14 -16.71 -19.37
CA ASP A 357 9.91 -16.64 -18.13
C ASP A 357 9.84 -15.26 -17.46
N LYS A 358 9.77 -14.16 -18.24
CA LYS A 358 9.68 -12.81 -17.66
C LYS A 358 8.34 -12.52 -16.99
N MET A 359 7.25 -13.09 -17.51
CA MET A 359 5.94 -13.00 -16.86
C MET A 359 5.79 -14.01 -15.73
N ASP A 360 6.39 -15.20 -15.87
CA ASP A 360 6.47 -16.17 -14.77
C ASP A 360 7.22 -15.60 -13.56
N ASN A 361 8.17 -14.70 -13.80
CA ASN A 361 8.94 -14.03 -12.76
C ASN A 361 8.29 -12.77 -12.18
N ALA A 362 7.08 -12.40 -12.61
CA ALA A 362 6.41 -11.21 -12.10
C ALA A 362 5.80 -11.46 -10.72
N PHE A 363 6.04 -10.55 -9.77
CA PHE A 363 5.37 -10.52 -8.48
C PHE A 363 3.93 -10.00 -8.61
N ALA A 364 3.72 -8.98 -9.44
CA ALA A 364 2.39 -8.40 -9.67
C ALA A 364 2.17 -7.97 -11.13
N ILE A 365 0.93 -8.14 -11.59
CA ILE A 365 0.44 -7.57 -12.86
C ILE A 365 -0.41 -6.35 -12.52
N LEU A 366 0.03 -5.20 -13.00
CA LEU A 366 -0.51 -3.90 -12.64
C LEU A 366 -1.32 -3.31 -13.80
N GLN A 367 -2.53 -2.85 -13.50
CA GLN A 367 -3.39 -2.15 -14.45
C GLN A 367 -3.58 -0.71 -13.98
N TYR A 368 -3.70 0.20 -14.95
CA TYR A 368 -4.05 1.58 -14.68
C TYR A 368 -5.35 1.69 -13.87
N ASP A 369 -5.28 2.45 -12.79
CA ASP A 369 -6.40 2.80 -11.94
C ASP A 369 -7.08 4.07 -12.46
N ALA A 370 -8.19 3.88 -13.18
CA ALA A 370 -8.95 4.97 -13.79
C ALA A 370 -9.57 5.95 -12.78
N ASN A 371 -9.64 5.59 -11.49
CA ASN A 371 -10.21 6.44 -10.45
C ASN A 371 -9.22 7.48 -9.92
N TRP A 372 -7.94 7.42 -10.33
CA TRP A 372 -6.93 8.39 -9.92
C TRP A 372 -6.34 9.10 -11.13
N THR A 373 -6.78 10.34 -11.34
CA THR A 373 -6.25 11.23 -12.36
C THR A 373 -5.58 12.43 -11.70
N ASP A 374 -4.27 12.51 -11.82
CA ASP A 374 -3.52 13.74 -11.57
C ASP A 374 -3.05 14.26 -12.93
N ASN A 375 -3.69 15.33 -13.40
CA ASN A 375 -3.36 16.18 -14.55
C ASN A 375 -2.98 15.46 -15.88
N THR A 376 -3.68 15.77 -16.98
CA THR A 376 -3.48 15.14 -18.30
C THR A 376 -2.19 15.55 -19.04
N GLY A 377 -1.17 16.05 -18.34
CA GLY A 377 0.09 16.53 -18.91
C GLY A 377 1.32 15.75 -18.41
N SER A 378 2.48 16.01 -19.04
CA SER A 378 3.79 15.39 -18.74
C SER A 378 4.30 15.53 -17.29
N MET A 379 3.60 16.26 -16.43
CA MET A 379 3.98 16.55 -15.03
C MET A 379 3.09 15.83 -14.01
N GLY A 380 2.21 14.93 -14.46
CA GLY A 380 1.26 14.22 -13.59
C GLY A 380 1.77 12.86 -13.11
N PHE A 381 1.08 12.30 -12.14
CA PHE A 381 1.28 10.92 -11.68
C PHE A 381 0.04 10.07 -11.95
N THR A 382 0.26 8.77 -12.04
CA THR A 382 -0.82 7.80 -12.25
C THR A 382 -0.63 6.57 -11.36
N SER A 383 -1.73 5.90 -11.00
CA SER A 383 -1.77 4.75 -10.10
C SER A 383 -1.99 3.52 -10.93
N TYR A 384 -1.25 2.52 -10.54
CA TYR A 384 -1.34 1.19 -11.06
C TYR A 384 -1.60 0.27 -9.88
N ILE A 385 -2.72 -0.43 -9.97
CA ILE A 385 -3.19 -1.36 -8.95
C ILE A 385 -3.08 -2.79 -9.47
N PRO A 386 -2.88 -3.76 -8.58
CA PRO A 386 -2.99 -5.18 -8.92
C PRO A 386 -4.32 -5.52 -9.56
N LYS A 387 -4.30 -6.15 -10.73
CA LYS A 387 -5.52 -6.61 -11.40
C LYS A 387 -6.05 -7.93 -10.82
N HIS A 388 -5.15 -8.83 -10.45
CA HIS A 388 -5.48 -10.17 -9.99
C HIS A 388 -5.44 -10.25 -8.46
N MET A 389 -6.40 -10.99 -7.89
CA MET A 389 -6.55 -11.14 -6.44
C MET A 389 -5.31 -11.82 -5.85
N LYS A 390 -4.76 -11.16 -4.81
CA LYS A 390 -3.65 -11.57 -3.96
C LYS A 390 -2.26 -11.51 -4.62
N CYS A 391 -1.82 -10.32 -5.04
CA CYS A 391 -0.38 -10.03 -5.26
C CYS A 391 0.36 -10.02 -3.90
N GLN A 392 0.54 -11.21 -3.35
CA GLN A 392 1.11 -11.41 -2.02
C GLN A 392 2.05 -12.60 -2.00
N ARG A 393 3.10 -12.51 -1.18
CA ARG A 393 3.92 -13.65 -0.78
C ARG A 393 3.54 -14.03 0.65
N VAL A 394 3.13 -15.28 0.85
CA VAL A 394 2.86 -15.85 2.19
C VAL A 394 4.03 -16.75 2.58
N TYR A 395 4.62 -16.51 3.75
CA TYR A 395 5.68 -17.33 4.35
C TYR A 395 5.05 -18.24 5.40
N SER A 396 4.73 -19.47 4.99
CA SER A 396 4.13 -20.50 5.83
C SER A 396 4.76 -21.87 5.52
N PRO A 397 5.05 -22.71 6.52
CA PRO A 397 4.84 -22.49 7.96
C PRO A 397 5.91 -21.59 8.60
N THR A 398 7.05 -21.39 7.94
CA THR A 398 8.20 -20.66 8.47
C THR A 398 8.16 -19.19 8.03
N PRO A 399 8.02 -18.21 8.95
CA PRO A 399 8.08 -16.79 8.62
C PRO A 399 9.47 -16.38 8.09
N LEU A 400 9.52 -15.36 7.24
CA LEU A 400 10.76 -14.74 6.81
C LEU A 400 11.37 -13.94 7.99
N ALA A 401 12.62 -14.27 8.34
CA ALA A 401 13.28 -13.71 9.53
C ALA A 401 13.45 -12.18 9.46
N SER A 402 13.82 -11.64 8.30
CA SER A 402 13.89 -10.19 8.07
C SER A 402 13.97 -9.87 6.58
N LEU A 403 13.50 -8.68 6.20
CA LEU A 403 13.66 -8.13 4.85
C LEU A 403 14.63 -6.93 4.91
N SER A 404 15.78 -7.04 4.26
CA SER A 404 16.85 -6.02 4.30
C SER A 404 16.93 -5.16 3.05
N LYS A 405 16.52 -5.69 1.90
CA LYS A 405 16.64 -5.06 0.58
C LYS A 405 15.38 -5.35 -0.23
N LEU A 406 15.01 -4.41 -1.11
CA LEU A 406 14.08 -4.64 -2.19
C LEU A 406 14.71 -4.19 -3.50
N THR A 407 14.75 -5.11 -4.47
CA THR A 407 15.25 -4.90 -5.83
C THR A 407 14.05 -4.96 -6.76
N VAL A 408 13.69 -3.81 -7.34
CA VAL A 408 12.44 -3.58 -8.04
C VAL A 408 12.70 -3.44 -9.53
N ARG A 409 11.89 -4.11 -10.35
CA ARG A 409 11.85 -3.92 -11.80
C ARG A 409 10.42 -3.76 -12.29
N LEU A 410 10.16 -2.66 -13.00
CA LEU A 410 8.92 -2.41 -13.70
C LEU A 410 9.12 -2.64 -15.19
N GLN A 411 8.30 -3.52 -15.73
CA GLN A 411 8.48 -4.07 -17.07
C GLN A 411 7.21 -3.95 -17.90
N GLN A 412 7.43 -3.84 -19.21
CA GLN A 412 6.40 -3.94 -20.23
C GLN A 412 5.89 -5.39 -20.30
N PRO A 413 4.73 -5.65 -20.95
CA PRO A 413 4.20 -7.00 -21.13
C PRO A 413 5.15 -8.00 -21.82
N ASN A 414 6.10 -7.51 -22.62
CA ASN A 414 7.11 -8.33 -23.28
C ASN A 414 8.31 -8.69 -22.38
N GLY A 415 8.35 -8.21 -21.13
CA GLY A 415 9.42 -8.44 -20.16
C GLY A 415 10.60 -7.45 -20.24
N ASN A 416 10.59 -6.50 -21.19
CA ASN A 416 11.58 -5.42 -21.22
C ASN A 416 11.25 -4.36 -20.18
N LEU A 417 12.25 -3.62 -19.71
CA LEU A 417 12.02 -2.48 -18.81
C LEU A 417 11.12 -1.42 -19.47
N ILE A 418 10.33 -0.72 -18.66
CA ILE A 418 9.51 0.40 -19.15
C ILE A 418 10.38 1.44 -19.86
N SER A 419 11.47 1.85 -19.21
CA SER A 419 12.51 2.67 -19.81
C SER A 419 13.89 2.24 -19.30
N SER A 420 14.86 2.18 -20.21
CA SER A 420 16.28 1.99 -19.90
C SER A 420 17.05 3.30 -19.82
N VAL A 421 16.38 4.44 -20.05
CA VAL A 421 16.99 5.76 -20.00
C VAL A 421 17.43 6.04 -18.56
N PRO A 422 18.70 6.46 -18.34
CA PRO A 422 19.15 6.91 -17.02
C PRO A 422 18.38 8.15 -16.59
N ASP A 423 18.00 8.22 -15.33
CA ASP A 423 17.25 9.36 -14.79
C ASP A 423 18.07 10.24 -13.83
N THR A 424 19.39 10.04 -13.86
CA THR A 424 20.39 10.92 -13.27
C THR A 424 21.24 11.53 -14.37
N LEU A 425 21.70 12.76 -14.16
CA LEU A 425 22.61 13.45 -15.08
C LEU A 425 23.85 13.92 -14.33
N ASP A 426 24.99 13.87 -15.01
CA ASP A 426 26.26 14.40 -14.51
C ASP A 426 26.37 15.89 -14.85
N ILE A 427 26.79 16.70 -13.88
CA ILE A 427 26.96 18.15 -14.06
C ILE A 427 28.37 18.43 -14.59
N ALA A 428 28.43 19.12 -15.72
CA ALA A 428 29.68 19.59 -16.32
C ALA A 428 30.06 21.00 -15.86
N GLY A 429 29.09 21.82 -15.48
CA GLY A 429 29.33 23.19 -15.00
C GLY A 429 28.07 23.89 -14.52
N ALA A 430 28.24 25.03 -13.87
CA ALA A 430 27.15 25.92 -13.51
C ALA A 430 27.56 27.38 -13.72
N TYR A 431 26.69 28.21 -14.28
CA TYR A 431 26.99 29.59 -14.67
C TYR A 431 25.89 30.55 -14.21
N ILE A 432 26.23 31.82 -14.00
CA ILE A 432 25.28 32.84 -13.51
C ILE A 432 25.14 33.95 -14.57
N GLY A 433 23.89 34.21 -14.97
CA GLY A 433 23.55 35.31 -15.89
C GLY A 433 24.31 35.24 -17.23
N VAL A 434 24.89 36.37 -17.64
CA VAL A 434 25.65 36.52 -18.90
C VAL A 434 26.99 35.78 -18.96
N ASN A 435 27.43 35.14 -17.87
CA ASN A 435 28.73 34.48 -17.78
C ASN A 435 28.68 33.00 -18.18
N VAL A 436 27.91 32.66 -19.21
CA VAL A 436 27.98 31.36 -19.88
C VAL A 436 29.33 31.30 -20.64
N PRO A 437 29.99 30.14 -20.84
CA PRO A 437 31.36 30.08 -21.38
C PRO A 437 31.54 30.90 -22.65
N ALA A 438 32.70 31.56 -22.80
CA ALA A 438 32.98 32.54 -23.85
C ALA A 438 32.83 32.02 -25.30
N SER A 439 32.88 30.71 -25.51
CA SER A 439 32.58 30.11 -26.81
C SER A 439 31.09 30.21 -27.18
N VAL A 440 30.20 30.42 -26.20
CA VAL A 440 28.74 30.43 -26.34
C VAL A 440 28.21 31.87 -26.26
N THR A 441 27.70 32.38 -27.37
CA THR A 441 27.04 33.68 -27.43
C THR A 441 25.59 33.55 -26.97
N ALA A 442 25.21 34.26 -25.92
CA ALA A 442 23.89 34.23 -25.29
C ALA A 442 22.85 35.12 -26.01
N ASN A 443 22.76 35.07 -27.34
CA ASN A 443 21.91 36.01 -28.08
C ASN A 443 20.42 35.61 -28.15
N ASN A 444 20.07 34.36 -27.83
CA ASN A 444 18.71 33.83 -28.05
C ASN A 444 18.05 33.27 -26.77
N SER A 445 18.49 33.72 -25.58
CA SER A 445 17.91 33.29 -24.30
C SER A 445 17.38 34.48 -23.51
N ILE A 446 16.10 34.44 -23.12
CA ILE A 446 15.47 35.46 -22.26
C ILE A 446 15.94 35.37 -20.81
N TYR A 447 16.58 34.26 -20.42
CA TYR A 447 17.07 34.00 -19.07
C TYR A 447 18.52 34.44 -18.87
N VAL A 448 19.20 34.88 -19.93
CA VAL A 448 20.57 35.41 -19.84
C VAL A 448 20.51 36.90 -19.48
N THR A 449 20.25 37.15 -18.20
CA THR A 449 20.10 38.48 -17.60
C THR A 449 21.20 38.75 -16.54
N SER A 450 21.05 39.80 -15.72
CA SER A 450 22.02 40.28 -14.72
C SER A 450 22.27 39.35 -13.52
N GLY A 451 22.02 38.04 -13.66
CA GLY A 451 22.34 37.01 -12.67
C GLY A 451 21.14 36.43 -11.91
N GLU A 452 19.91 36.70 -12.35
CA GLU A 452 18.67 36.17 -11.77
C GLU A 452 18.50 34.66 -11.93
N TYR A 453 19.22 34.06 -12.89
CA TYR A 453 19.15 32.65 -13.21
C TYR A 453 20.53 31.99 -13.19
N ILE A 454 20.52 30.70 -12.86
CA ILE A 454 21.69 29.83 -12.88
C ILE A 454 21.49 28.79 -13.98
N PHE A 455 22.49 28.66 -14.84
CA PHE A 455 22.55 27.71 -15.94
C PHE A 455 23.39 26.53 -15.52
N ILE A 456 22.78 25.38 -15.34
CA ILE A 456 23.46 24.12 -15.01
C ILE A 456 23.70 23.37 -16.31
N ASN A 457 24.96 23.23 -16.70
CA ASN A 457 25.38 22.48 -17.88
C ASN A 457 25.53 21.00 -17.52
N THR A 458 24.90 20.13 -18.29
CA THR A 458 25.00 18.69 -18.13
C THR A 458 26.07 18.10 -19.06
N SER A 459 26.74 17.04 -18.64
CA SER A 459 27.78 16.37 -19.44
C SER A 459 27.20 15.67 -20.68
N LYS A 460 25.92 15.30 -20.61
CA LYS A 460 25.18 14.66 -21.70
C LYS A 460 23.91 15.45 -21.96
N TRP A 461 23.42 15.37 -23.19
CA TRP A 461 22.12 15.88 -23.56
C TRP A 461 21.01 15.04 -22.91
N PHE A 462 19.93 15.68 -22.50
CA PHE A 462 18.75 15.06 -21.90
C PHE A 462 17.50 15.46 -22.68
N SER A 463 16.47 14.62 -22.67
CA SER A 463 15.22 14.89 -23.38
C SER A 463 14.34 15.85 -22.60
N VAL A 464 13.43 16.54 -23.30
CA VAL A 464 12.40 17.40 -22.67
C VAL A 464 11.53 16.66 -21.65
N TYR A 465 11.44 15.33 -21.77
CA TYR A 465 10.63 14.49 -20.89
C TYR A 465 11.37 14.04 -19.63
N GLN A 466 12.70 14.16 -19.59
CA GLN A 466 13.47 13.89 -18.37
C GLN A 466 13.44 15.06 -17.39
N ILE A 467 13.45 16.29 -17.92
CA ILE A 467 13.45 17.54 -17.14
C ILE A 467 12.67 18.61 -17.91
N ALA A 468 11.65 19.15 -17.26
CA ALA A 468 10.80 20.22 -17.76
C ALA A 468 10.71 21.39 -16.78
N ALA A 469 10.18 22.52 -17.26
CA ALA A 469 9.86 23.66 -16.39
C ALA A 469 8.81 23.25 -15.35
N GLY A 470 9.03 23.61 -14.09
CA GLY A 470 8.20 23.19 -12.95
C GLY A 470 8.75 21.99 -12.19
N ASP A 471 9.75 21.29 -12.72
CA ASP A 471 10.34 20.15 -12.03
C ASP A 471 11.19 20.55 -10.84
N ARG A 472 11.29 19.65 -9.87
CA ARG A 472 12.19 19.77 -8.73
C ARG A 472 13.37 18.83 -8.91
N ILE A 473 14.55 19.40 -9.09
CA ILE A 473 15.81 18.65 -9.17
C ILE A 473 16.57 18.70 -7.86
N GLN A 474 17.33 17.66 -7.57
CA GLN A 474 18.25 17.62 -6.43
C GLN A 474 19.65 17.33 -6.92
N ILE A 475 20.63 18.04 -6.37
CA ILE A 475 22.04 17.92 -6.75
C ILE A 475 22.83 17.46 -5.52
N ARG A 476 23.73 16.49 -5.73
CA ARG A 476 24.61 15.96 -4.69
C ARG A 476 26.01 15.73 -5.24
N ASN A 477 26.97 15.63 -4.33
CA ASN A 477 28.39 15.39 -4.63
C ASN A 477 28.99 16.40 -5.62
N LEU A 478 28.50 17.64 -5.60
CA LEU A 478 28.98 18.72 -6.46
C LEU A 478 30.30 19.26 -5.90
N SER A 479 31.35 19.20 -6.70
CA SER A 479 32.66 19.78 -6.37
C SER A 479 33.25 20.47 -7.58
N ALA A 480 33.68 21.72 -7.39
CA ALA A 480 34.24 22.57 -8.43
C ALA A 480 35.50 23.32 -8.00
N PHE A 481 35.82 23.37 -6.70
CA PHE A 481 36.87 24.22 -6.16
C PHE A 481 37.76 23.43 -5.18
N THR A 482 39.08 23.53 -5.34
CA THR A 482 40.06 22.89 -4.44
C THR A 482 40.26 23.67 -3.13
N SER A 483 39.98 24.97 -3.13
CA SER A 483 40.01 25.84 -1.93
C SER A 483 38.93 26.92 -2.06
N PRO A 484 37.66 26.57 -1.77
CA PRO A 484 36.54 27.47 -2.01
C PRO A 484 36.57 28.69 -1.09
N THR A 485 36.30 29.86 -1.67
CA THR A 485 35.96 31.09 -0.93
C THR A 485 34.59 30.99 -0.28
N VAL A 486 34.26 31.90 0.64
CA VAL A 486 32.94 31.93 1.33
C VAL A 486 31.78 31.98 0.33
N ALA A 487 31.88 32.78 -0.73
CA ALA A 487 30.85 32.87 -1.77
C ALA A 487 30.72 31.57 -2.58
N GLN A 488 31.83 30.90 -2.88
CA GLN A 488 31.83 29.62 -3.57
C GLN A 488 31.23 28.50 -2.71
N THR A 489 31.54 28.48 -1.41
CA THR A 489 30.93 27.54 -0.46
C THR A 489 29.43 27.77 -0.34
N ASP A 490 28.98 29.02 -0.19
CA ASP A 490 27.55 29.35 -0.11
C ASP A 490 26.81 28.98 -1.41
N PHE A 491 27.42 29.21 -2.57
CA PHE A 491 26.88 28.78 -3.87
C PHE A 491 26.75 27.25 -3.99
N LEU A 492 27.79 26.49 -3.62
CA LEU A 492 27.74 25.03 -3.64
C LEU A 492 26.70 24.48 -2.66
N ASN A 493 26.55 25.10 -1.49
CA ASN A 493 25.54 24.74 -0.50
C ASN A 493 24.13 25.01 -1.03
N TYR A 494 23.92 26.15 -1.69
CA TYR A 494 22.66 26.50 -2.32
C TYR A 494 22.26 25.50 -3.41
N LEU A 495 23.18 25.12 -4.29
CA LEU A 495 22.88 24.13 -5.33
C LEU A 495 22.60 22.73 -4.77
N GLN A 496 23.23 22.36 -3.65
CA GLN A 496 23.11 21.04 -3.03
C GLN A 496 22.11 20.98 -1.87
N ASP A 497 21.23 21.98 -1.76
CA ASP A 497 20.19 22.02 -0.74
C ASP A 497 19.30 20.77 -0.84
N SER A 498 19.01 20.15 0.30
CA SER A 498 18.12 18.98 0.38
C SER A 498 16.70 19.25 -0.10
N SER A 499 16.25 20.50 -0.05
CA SER A 499 14.95 20.92 -0.59
C SER A 499 14.91 20.88 -2.12
N GLY A 500 16.06 20.87 -2.79
CA GLY A 500 16.16 20.86 -4.25
C GLY A 500 15.88 22.21 -4.90
N LEU A 501 16.15 22.28 -6.20
CA LEU A 501 16.00 23.46 -7.03
C LEU A 501 14.80 23.29 -7.96
N MET A 502 14.05 24.37 -8.16
CA MET A 502 12.95 24.39 -9.14
C MET A 502 13.50 24.78 -10.50
N VAL A 503 13.16 23.97 -11.51
CA VAL A 503 13.47 24.23 -12.91
C VAL A 503 12.52 25.29 -13.44
N VAL A 504 13.07 26.36 -14.00
CA VAL A 504 12.33 27.44 -14.63
C VAL A 504 12.20 27.19 -16.13
N ALA A 505 13.29 26.72 -16.75
CA ALA A 505 13.34 26.41 -18.16
C ALA A 505 14.50 25.43 -18.44
N VAL A 506 14.59 24.99 -19.68
CA VAL A 506 15.73 24.25 -20.21
C VAL A 506 16.31 25.03 -21.39
N GLY A 507 17.57 24.79 -21.71
CA GLY A 507 18.26 25.44 -22.81
C GLY A 507 19.16 24.48 -23.58
N ASN A 508 19.51 24.88 -24.79
CA ASN A 508 20.42 24.13 -25.64
C ASN A 508 21.50 25.01 -26.25
N THR A 509 22.64 24.41 -26.59
CA THR A 509 23.63 25.06 -27.45
C THR A 509 23.38 24.66 -28.91
N SER A 510 22.68 25.51 -29.67
CA SER A 510 22.09 25.16 -30.99
C SER A 510 23.08 25.05 -32.15
N THR A 511 24.31 25.50 -31.96
CA THR A 511 25.54 25.14 -32.69
C THR A 511 26.67 25.40 -31.68
N LEU A 512 27.91 24.99 -31.96
CA LEU A 512 29.06 25.00 -31.02
C LEU A 512 29.35 26.34 -30.30
N SER A 513 28.56 27.40 -30.55
CA SER A 513 28.80 28.74 -30.04
C SER A 513 27.57 29.60 -29.71
N SER A 514 26.36 29.07 -29.50
CA SER A 514 25.21 29.90 -29.08
C SER A 514 24.23 29.20 -28.15
N LEU A 515 23.81 29.87 -27.07
CA LEU A 515 22.77 29.37 -26.16
C LEU A 515 21.39 29.83 -26.65
N ALA A 516 20.46 28.90 -26.72
CA ALA A 516 19.06 29.12 -27.07
C ALA A 516 18.15 28.54 -25.99
N ASP A 517 17.02 29.19 -25.75
CA ASP A 517 15.98 28.67 -24.87
C ASP A 517 15.28 27.44 -25.46
N GLY A 518 14.87 26.53 -24.59
CA GLY A 518 14.16 25.32 -24.94
C GLY A 518 15.08 24.21 -25.47
N VAL A 519 14.45 23.21 -26.05
CA VAL A 519 15.12 22.05 -26.64
C VAL A 519 15.51 22.31 -28.09
N ASN A 520 16.51 21.57 -28.57
CA ASN A 520 16.89 21.56 -29.98
C ASN A 520 15.79 20.92 -30.85
N VAL A 521 16.00 20.91 -32.16
CA VAL A 521 15.06 20.34 -33.13
C VAL A 521 14.74 18.85 -32.92
N ALA A 522 15.59 18.13 -32.20
CA ALA A 522 15.41 16.73 -31.87
C ALA A 522 14.78 16.51 -30.48
N GLY A 523 14.39 17.57 -29.76
CA GLY A 523 13.76 17.47 -28.45
C GLY A 523 14.72 17.30 -27.27
N TYR A 524 16.00 17.66 -27.45
CA TYR A 524 17.02 17.55 -26.41
C TYR A 524 17.55 18.91 -25.93
N ALA A 525 17.93 18.98 -24.67
CA ALA A 525 18.61 20.10 -24.03
C ALA A 525 19.90 19.64 -23.33
N ASN A 526 20.79 20.57 -23.02
CA ASN A 526 21.99 20.33 -22.23
C ASN A 526 22.20 21.37 -21.11
N TYR A 527 21.29 22.34 -21.00
CA TYR A 527 21.25 23.30 -19.92
C TYR A 527 19.94 23.18 -19.16
N ILE A 528 20.04 23.15 -17.83
CA ILE A 528 18.90 23.30 -16.93
C ILE A 528 18.99 24.70 -16.34
N ILE A 529 17.90 25.46 -16.44
CA ILE A 529 17.84 26.84 -15.96
C ILE A 529 17.03 26.83 -14.67
N VAL A 530 17.68 27.21 -13.58
CA VAL A 530 17.05 27.35 -12.26
C VAL A 530 17.09 28.81 -11.82
N ARG A 531 16.15 29.20 -10.96
CA ARG A 531 16.19 30.53 -10.35
C ARG A 531 17.41 30.66 -9.45
N ASN A 532 17.98 31.86 -9.37
CA ASN A 532 18.98 32.19 -8.38
C ASN A 532 18.33 32.56 -7.04
N ARG A 533 19.13 32.83 -6.01
CA ARG A 533 18.70 33.23 -4.68
C ARG A 533 18.29 34.71 -4.69
N PHE A 534 17.09 34.98 -4.22
CA PHE A 534 16.58 36.33 -3.97
C PHE A 534 16.55 36.63 -2.48
N ASN A 535 16.52 37.92 -2.13
CA ASN A 535 16.20 38.33 -0.77
C ASN A 535 14.77 37.91 -0.40
N ASP A 536 14.52 37.80 0.90
CA ASP A 536 13.21 37.44 1.40
C ASP A 536 12.20 38.54 1.04
N PRO A 537 11.19 38.27 0.20
CA PRO A 537 10.23 39.30 -0.21
C PRO A 537 9.39 39.81 0.96
N THR A 538 9.25 39.04 2.05
CA THR A 538 8.54 39.50 3.26
C THR A 538 9.27 40.61 3.99
N THR A 539 10.58 40.77 3.74
CA THR A 539 11.40 41.88 4.24
C THR A 539 11.38 43.11 3.34
N GLY A 540 10.60 43.06 2.23
CA GLY A 540 10.41 44.18 1.29
C GLY A 540 11.46 44.27 0.18
N SER A 541 12.45 43.36 0.13
CA SER A 541 13.45 43.32 -0.93
C SER A 541 13.20 42.16 -1.89
N VAL A 542 13.08 42.48 -3.19
CA VAL A 542 12.96 41.50 -4.28
C VAL A 542 14.25 41.35 -5.12
N TYR A 543 15.32 42.03 -4.71
CA TYR A 543 16.60 41.97 -5.42
C TYR A 543 17.32 40.63 -5.22
N LEU A 544 18.23 40.34 -6.16
CA LEU A 544 19.15 39.22 -6.08
C LEU A 544 19.96 39.30 -4.78
N ARG A 545 20.13 38.15 -4.11
CA ARG A 545 20.98 38.02 -2.93
C ARG A 545 22.33 37.43 -3.33
N PRO A 546 23.42 38.20 -3.35
CA PRO A 546 24.74 37.66 -3.69
C PRO A 546 25.21 36.59 -2.68
N PHE A 547 26.02 35.66 -3.15
CA PHE A 547 26.53 34.57 -2.34
C PHE A 547 27.63 35.02 -1.38
N GLY A 548 27.69 34.41 -0.21
CA GLY A 548 28.73 34.64 0.79
C GLY A 548 28.76 36.06 1.38
N GLY A 549 27.67 36.82 1.26
CA GLY A 549 27.59 38.20 1.75
C GLY A 549 28.33 39.23 0.88
N ALA A 550 28.67 38.89 -0.36
CA ALA A 550 29.29 39.82 -1.30
C ALA A 550 28.34 40.95 -1.73
N ALA A 551 28.88 42.05 -2.25
CA ALA A 551 28.06 43.14 -2.82
C ALA A 551 27.43 42.76 -4.17
N ASN A 552 28.08 41.88 -4.93
CA ASN A 552 27.59 41.33 -6.20
C ASN A 552 28.23 39.95 -6.47
N ASN A 553 27.74 39.25 -7.51
CA ASN A 553 28.22 37.92 -7.89
C ASN A 553 29.31 37.92 -8.97
N ASN A 554 29.91 39.06 -9.34
CA ASN A 554 30.81 39.14 -10.50
C ASN A 554 32.04 38.24 -10.35
N ALA A 555 32.72 38.29 -9.20
CA ALA A 555 33.91 37.46 -8.95
C ALA A 555 33.56 35.96 -8.92
N LEU A 556 32.42 35.60 -8.32
CA LEU A 556 31.93 34.23 -8.33
C LEU A 556 31.64 33.78 -9.76
N ALA A 557 30.92 34.59 -10.55
CA ALA A 557 30.56 34.26 -11.93
C ALA A 557 31.79 34.08 -12.82
N THR A 558 32.81 34.94 -12.70
CA THR A 558 34.09 34.74 -13.40
C THR A 558 34.78 33.45 -12.98
N SER A 559 34.75 33.09 -11.69
CA SER A 559 35.34 31.84 -11.21
C SER A 559 34.61 30.60 -11.71
N LEU A 560 33.29 30.68 -11.93
CA LEU A 560 32.49 29.56 -12.42
C LEU A 560 32.79 29.24 -13.90
N VAL A 561 33.22 30.22 -14.68
CA VAL A 561 33.63 30.01 -16.08
C VAL A 561 34.99 29.33 -16.18
N THR A 562 35.90 29.60 -15.24
CA THR A 562 37.28 29.11 -15.29
C THR A 562 37.49 27.77 -14.60
N ASN A 563 36.65 27.41 -13.63
CA ASN A 563 36.75 26.15 -12.90
C ASN A 563 35.92 25.04 -13.55
N VAL A 564 36.48 23.83 -13.56
CA VAL A 564 35.82 22.63 -14.06
C VAL A 564 35.19 21.87 -12.90
N PHE A 565 33.93 21.50 -13.06
CA PHE A 565 33.24 20.66 -12.10
C PHE A 565 33.70 19.21 -12.30
N THR A 566 34.33 18.63 -11.28
CA THR A 566 34.91 17.27 -11.37
C THR A 566 33.93 16.20 -10.96
N THR A 567 32.97 16.55 -10.09
CA THR A 567 31.93 15.66 -9.59
C THR A 567 30.63 16.43 -9.44
N GLY A 568 29.51 15.71 -9.54
CA GLY A 568 28.19 16.28 -9.34
C GLY A 568 27.17 15.45 -10.08
N LYS A 569 26.20 14.90 -9.35
CA LYS A 569 25.05 14.24 -9.94
C LYS A 569 23.79 15.01 -9.61
N LEU A 570 22.86 14.98 -10.56
CA LEU A 570 21.52 15.50 -10.37
C LEU A 570 20.48 14.42 -10.65
N ILE A 571 19.37 14.49 -9.93
CA ILE A 571 18.19 13.66 -10.12
C ILE A 571 16.96 14.56 -10.18
N ASN A 572 15.99 14.21 -11.02
CA ASN A 572 14.68 14.86 -11.03
C ASN A 572 13.75 14.13 -10.05
N LEU A 573 13.37 14.78 -8.95
CA LEU A 573 12.48 14.23 -7.92
C LEU A 573 11.01 14.22 -8.37
N SER A 574 10.63 15.10 -9.29
CA SER A 574 9.26 15.19 -9.78
C SER A 574 8.82 13.97 -10.60
N HIS A 575 9.74 13.13 -11.05
CA HIS A 575 9.42 11.97 -11.91
C HIS A 575 9.82 10.63 -11.27
N GLN A 576 9.85 10.53 -9.95
CA GLN A 576 10.28 9.31 -9.28
C GLN A 576 9.07 8.42 -8.96
N THR A 577 9.24 7.10 -9.16
CA THR A 577 8.21 6.10 -8.86
C THR A 577 8.12 5.83 -7.36
N GLN A 578 6.90 5.62 -6.86
CA GLN A 578 6.62 5.19 -5.49
C GLN A 578 5.84 3.88 -5.49
N LEU A 579 6.23 2.94 -4.64
CA LEU A 579 5.57 1.64 -4.47
C LEU A 579 5.10 1.49 -3.03
N ILE A 580 3.92 0.91 -2.85
CA ILE A 580 3.35 0.68 -1.52
C ILE A 580 3.15 -0.82 -1.32
N PHE A 581 3.74 -1.32 -0.24
CA PHE A 581 3.60 -2.69 0.23
C PHE A 581 2.95 -2.70 1.61
N ARG A 582 2.27 -3.80 1.93
CA ARG A 582 1.85 -4.13 3.29
C ARG A 582 2.68 -5.30 3.77
N VAL A 583 3.42 -5.10 4.86
CA VAL A 583 4.26 -6.12 5.50
C VAL A 583 3.55 -6.57 6.77
N ILE A 584 3.25 -7.86 6.86
CA ILE A 584 2.55 -8.44 8.00
C ILE A 584 3.52 -9.34 8.74
N THR A 585 3.71 -9.02 10.01
CA THR A 585 4.62 -9.70 10.93
C THR A 585 3.82 -10.44 11.97
N ARG A 586 4.37 -11.54 12.48
CA ARG A 586 3.75 -12.35 13.50
C ARG A 586 4.66 -12.41 14.72
N ASP A 587 4.17 -11.88 15.83
CA ASP A 587 4.86 -11.93 17.11
C ASP A 587 4.05 -12.70 18.15
N TYR A 588 4.73 -13.16 19.20
CA TYR A 588 4.10 -13.92 20.28
C TYR A 588 3.17 -13.03 21.09
N ASP A 589 1.92 -13.46 21.27
CA ASP A 589 0.96 -12.73 22.09
C ASP A 589 1.04 -13.18 23.55
N SER A 590 1.93 -12.52 24.30
CA SER A 590 2.11 -12.75 25.74
C SER A 590 0.88 -12.41 26.60
N THR A 591 -0.07 -11.60 26.10
CA THR A 591 -1.24 -11.16 26.87
C THR A 591 -2.39 -12.17 26.83
N SER A 592 -2.47 -12.97 25.76
CA SER A 592 -3.47 -14.02 25.59
C SER A 592 -3.35 -15.20 26.57
N LEU A 593 -2.21 -15.33 27.26
CA LEU A 593 -1.93 -16.43 28.19
C LEU A 593 -2.40 -16.15 29.63
N LEU A 594 -2.82 -14.92 29.92
CA LEU A 594 -3.40 -14.56 31.21
C LEU A 594 -4.90 -14.87 31.16
N ARG A 595 -5.35 -15.85 31.97
CA ARG A 595 -6.78 -16.10 32.16
C ARG A 595 -7.44 -14.84 32.74
N PRO A 596 -8.68 -14.52 32.32
CA PRO A 596 -9.48 -13.47 32.94
C PRO A 596 -9.65 -13.65 34.45
N ASP A 597 -9.59 -14.89 34.95
CA ASP A 597 -9.68 -15.23 36.38
C ASP A 597 -8.45 -14.81 37.21
N ASN A 598 -7.38 -14.34 36.55
CA ASN A 598 -6.13 -13.88 37.18
C ASN A 598 -5.93 -12.35 37.08
N LEU A 599 -6.94 -11.60 36.61
CA LEU A 599 -7.05 -10.14 36.70
C LEU A 599 -8.01 -9.78 37.85
#